data_AF-A0A1W9X5X9-F1
#
_entry.id   AF-A0A1W9X5X9-F1
#
_cell.length_a   1.000
_cell.length_b   1.000
_cell.length_c   1.000
_cell.angle_alpha   90.00
_cell.angle_beta   90.00
_cell.angle_gamma   90.00
#
_symmetry.space_group_name_H-M   'P 1'
#
loop_
_entity.id
_entity.type
_entity.pdbx_description
1 polymer ?
#
loop_
_entity_poly.entity_id
_entity_poly.type
_entity_poly.pdbx_seq_one_letter_code
_entity_poly.pdbx_strand_id
1 'polypeptide(L)'
;MTKKWRLEKKMIKENCIEAKDRVAVLLALASQEPADKGQCPSVWELAAFNDGGMRSGKRKAMMMHLDACPTCYSDWLALPPPPHRPLSLRTRLRSAIDTAVTACSEFAEAYRPHSFSGLVQAAAVCLLVFISAYHLRHKTDMAEQIGESYQAPFVRKMTFNPADANKIFILPWNKPVQSYGFGSSNRHDPPYRAFGAGLWTGKQELSADFLYPGWQNDTIKAEEWSGTPYATYFSMGQWCFLMRSVCLSASEVPPAFWEQQNSLLEKIQDDFGESSDKIGEDAKIVTDRLGNIRYVLGSVARKSPGKRQRGKIARELGILMDRLSPRSLPQSF
;
A
#
# COMPACT_ATOMS: atom_id res chain seq x y z
N MET A 1 16.43 -46.17 -4.31
CA MET A 1 15.18 -45.36 -4.37
C MET A 1 14.98 -44.85 -5.78
N THR A 2 13.98 -45.36 -6.49
CA THR A 2 13.76 -45.11 -7.93
C THR A 2 13.11 -43.74 -8.17
N LYS A 3 13.44 -43.07 -9.29
CA LYS A 3 12.87 -41.77 -9.70
C LYS A 3 11.32 -41.75 -9.65
N LYS A 4 10.68 -42.89 -9.92
CA LYS A 4 9.21 -43.08 -9.84
C LYS A 4 8.64 -42.72 -8.47
N TRP A 5 9.29 -43.14 -7.39
CA TRP A 5 8.80 -42.90 -6.02
C TRP A 5 8.90 -41.42 -5.59
N ARG A 6 9.85 -40.66 -6.14
CA ARG A 6 9.94 -39.20 -5.88
C ARG A 6 8.83 -38.43 -6.60
N LEU A 7 8.42 -38.87 -7.80
CA LEU A 7 7.33 -38.24 -8.56
C LEU A 7 5.97 -38.52 -7.91
N GLU A 8 5.72 -39.76 -7.48
CA GLU A 8 4.49 -40.10 -6.75
C GLU A 8 4.35 -39.31 -5.44
N LYS A 9 5.43 -39.20 -4.65
CA LYS A 9 5.41 -38.36 -3.44
C LYS A 9 5.19 -36.88 -3.73
N LYS A 10 5.71 -36.37 -4.85
CA LYS A 10 5.52 -34.97 -5.24
C LYS A 10 4.06 -34.71 -5.64
N MET A 11 3.47 -35.58 -6.46
CA MET A 11 2.04 -35.49 -6.84
C MET A 11 1.10 -35.62 -5.65
N ILE A 12 1.35 -36.56 -4.72
CA ILE A 12 0.52 -36.71 -3.52
C ILE A 12 0.61 -35.46 -2.64
N LYS A 13 1.80 -34.86 -2.51
CA LYS A 13 1.99 -33.64 -1.71
C LYS A 13 1.30 -32.43 -2.35
N GLU A 14 1.38 -32.28 -3.66
CA GLU A 14 0.70 -31.20 -4.41
C GLU A 14 -0.84 -31.34 -4.30
N ASN A 15 -1.39 -32.55 -4.50
CA ASN A 15 -2.83 -32.80 -4.38
C ASN A 15 -3.36 -32.61 -2.94
N CYS A 16 -2.57 -32.96 -1.91
CA CYS A 16 -2.96 -32.77 -0.51
C CYS A 16 -2.96 -31.31 -0.06
N ILE A 17 -2.11 -30.47 -0.64
CA ILE A 17 -2.11 -29.01 -0.40
C ILE A 17 -3.38 -28.42 -1.01
N GLU A 18 -3.67 -28.77 -2.25
CA GLU A 18 -4.86 -28.30 -2.98
C GLU A 18 -6.18 -28.70 -2.28
N ALA A 19 -6.26 -29.90 -1.72
CA ALA A 19 -7.44 -30.36 -0.99
C ALA A 19 -7.69 -29.60 0.32
N LYS A 20 -6.63 -29.25 1.07
CA LYS A 20 -6.76 -28.47 2.32
C LYS A 20 -7.21 -27.04 2.05
N ASP A 21 -6.63 -26.41 1.03
CA ASP A 21 -7.00 -25.05 0.63
C ASP A 21 -8.45 -25.00 0.15
N ARG A 22 -8.90 -26.02 -0.59
CA ARG A 22 -10.29 -26.13 -1.04
C ARG A 22 -11.30 -26.24 0.11
N VAL A 23 -10.99 -27.03 1.15
CA VAL A 23 -11.86 -27.18 2.33
C VAL A 23 -11.93 -25.89 3.14
N ALA A 24 -10.80 -25.20 3.34
CA ALA A 24 -10.77 -23.93 4.06
C ALA A 24 -11.61 -22.85 3.36
N VAL A 25 -11.56 -22.81 2.02
CA VAL A 25 -12.38 -21.88 1.24
C VAL A 25 -13.86 -22.24 1.31
N LEU A 26 -14.23 -23.53 1.23
CA LEU A 26 -15.63 -23.97 1.36
C LEU A 26 -16.22 -23.67 2.74
N LEU A 27 -15.43 -23.80 3.81
CA LEU A 27 -15.84 -23.42 5.18
C LEU A 27 -16.06 -21.90 5.31
N ALA A 28 -15.18 -21.09 4.72
CA ALA A 28 -15.34 -19.63 4.71
C ALA A 28 -16.54 -19.16 3.87
N LEU A 29 -16.92 -19.94 2.85
CA LEU A 29 -18.11 -19.67 2.01
C LEU A 29 -19.41 -20.06 2.73
N ALA A 30 -19.40 -21.10 3.55
CA ALA A 30 -20.57 -21.61 4.25
C ALA A 30 -21.03 -20.71 5.42
N SER A 31 -20.15 -19.85 5.94
CA SER A 31 -20.46 -18.98 7.10
C SER A 31 -21.15 -17.66 6.75
N GLN A 32 -21.38 -17.36 5.46
CA GLN A 32 -22.01 -16.10 5.05
C GLN A 32 -23.50 -16.28 4.74
N GLU A 33 -24.32 -15.36 5.26
CA GLU A 33 -25.72 -15.25 4.88
C GLU A 33 -25.84 -14.84 3.40
N PRO A 34 -26.77 -15.44 2.64
CA PRO A 34 -26.91 -15.16 1.23
C PRO A 34 -27.35 -13.72 1.00
N ALA A 35 -26.41 -12.87 0.55
CA ALA A 35 -26.77 -11.58 -0.04
C ALA A 35 -27.66 -11.79 -1.28
N ASP A 36 -28.47 -10.80 -1.64
CA ASP A 36 -29.30 -10.85 -2.85
C ASP A 36 -28.40 -10.91 -4.09
N LYS A 37 -28.21 -12.15 -4.58
CA LYS A 37 -27.33 -12.49 -5.68
C LYS A 37 -28.15 -12.29 -6.95
N GLY A 38 -27.93 -11.16 -7.63
CA GLY A 38 -28.38 -11.01 -9.01
C GLY A 38 -28.02 -12.24 -9.86
N GLN A 39 -28.62 -12.36 -11.04
CA GLN A 39 -28.53 -13.57 -11.88
C GLN A 39 -27.10 -14.09 -12.04
N CYS A 40 -26.92 -15.39 -11.79
CA CYS A 40 -25.60 -16.04 -11.88
C CYS A 40 -25.02 -15.90 -13.31
N PRO A 41 -23.72 -15.61 -13.45
CA PRO A 41 -23.07 -15.52 -14.75
C PRO A 41 -23.14 -16.86 -15.47
N SER A 42 -23.15 -16.80 -16.80
CA SER A 42 -23.06 -17.99 -17.63
C SER A 42 -21.67 -18.62 -17.55
N VAL A 43 -21.58 -19.93 -17.84
CA VAL A 43 -20.31 -20.66 -17.92
C VAL A 43 -19.32 -19.98 -18.88
N TRP A 44 -19.81 -19.42 -19.98
CA TRP A 44 -18.99 -18.68 -20.95
C TRP A 44 -18.40 -17.39 -20.39
N GLU A 45 -19.12 -16.70 -19.51
CA GLU A 45 -18.60 -15.50 -18.84
C GLU A 45 -17.55 -15.85 -17.79
N LEU A 46 -17.71 -16.96 -17.07
CA LEU A 46 -16.70 -17.50 -16.16
C LEU A 46 -15.43 -17.93 -16.91
N ALA A 47 -15.58 -18.61 -18.06
CA ALA A 47 -14.45 -18.96 -18.93
C ALA A 47 -13.72 -17.71 -19.47
N ALA A 48 -14.46 -16.72 -19.98
CA ALA A 48 -13.87 -15.47 -20.47
C ALA A 48 -13.15 -14.67 -19.36
N PHE A 49 -13.64 -14.77 -18.12
CA PHE A 49 -12.99 -14.22 -16.94
C PHE A 49 -11.66 -14.95 -16.64
N ASN A 50 -11.67 -16.29 -16.64
CA ASN A 50 -10.50 -17.16 -16.43
C ASN A 50 -9.40 -16.95 -17.47
N ASP A 51 -9.77 -16.83 -18.75
CA ASP A 51 -8.84 -16.59 -19.87
C ASP A 51 -8.32 -15.15 -19.94
N GLY A 52 -8.85 -14.29 -19.08
CA GLY A 52 -8.55 -12.86 -19.03
C GLY A 52 -8.99 -12.06 -20.25
N GLY A 53 -9.99 -12.56 -20.99
CA GLY A 53 -10.63 -11.86 -22.11
C GLY A 53 -11.65 -10.79 -21.67
N MET A 54 -11.94 -10.68 -20.38
CA MET A 54 -12.95 -9.77 -19.84
C MET A 54 -12.43 -8.33 -19.65
N ARG A 55 -13.23 -7.32 -20.07
CA ARG A 55 -12.95 -5.90 -19.82
C ARG A 55 -12.92 -5.59 -18.32
N SER A 56 -12.11 -4.62 -17.89
CA SER A 56 -11.87 -4.28 -16.48
C SER A 56 -13.15 -4.07 -15.64
N GLY A 57 -14.16 -3.37 -16.18
CA GLY A 57 -15.43 -3.15 -15.49
C GLY A 57 -16.23 -4.44 -15.24
N LYS A 58 -16.39 -5.28 -16.27
CA LYS A 58 -17.05 -6.60 -16.14
C LYS A 58 -16.25 -7.54 -15.25
N ARG A 59 -14.92 -7.49 -15.31
CA ARG A 59 -14.04 -8.28 -14.45
C ARG A 59 -14.23 -7.96 -12.98
N LYS A 60 -14.38 -6.67 -12.64
CA LYS A 60 -14.67 -6.24 -11.26
C LYS A 60 -16.04 -6.74 -10.81
N ALA A 61 -17.06 -6.63 -11.64
CA ALA A 61 -18.40 -7.14 -11.34
C ALA A 61 -18.39 -8.68 -11.13
N MET A 62 -17.66 -9.42 -11.97
CA MET A 62 -17.47 -10.86 -11.83
C MET A 62 -16.79 -11.20 -10.50
N MET A 63 -15.71 -10.50 -10.13
CA MET A 63 -15.06 -10.70 -8.82
C MET A 63 -16.02 -10.46 -7.65
N MET A 64 -16.86 -9.43 -7.71
CA MET A 64 -17.86 -9.16 -6.68
C MET A 64 -18.94 -10.25 -6.62
N HIS A 65 -19.32 -10.83 -7.76
CA HIS A 65 -20.26 -11.95 -7.82
C HIS A 65 -19.64 -13.24 -7.30
N LEU A 66 -18.39 -13.55 -7.69
CA LEU A 66 -17.64 -14.70 -7.19
C LEU A 66 -17.37 -14.60 -5.69
N ASP A 67 -17.23 -13.37 -5.17
CA ASP A 67 -17.36 -13.09 -3.75
C ASP A 67 -18.74 -13.61 -3.30
N ALA A 68 -19.83 -12.98 -3.71
CA ALA A 68 -21.17 -13.25 -3.16
C ALA A 68 -21.76 -14.66 -3.40
N CYS A 69 -21.26 -15.44 -4.37
CA CYS A 69 -21.91 -16.65 -4.88
C CYS A 69 -21.01 -17.90 -4.79
N PRO A 70 -21.14 -18.72 -3.74
CA PRO A 70 -20.34 -19.94 -3.56
C PRO A 70 -20.43 -20.94 -4.72
N THR A 71 -21.59 -21.04 -5.37
CA THR A 71 -21.78 -21.94 -6.52
C THR A 71 -20.93 -21.49 -7.71
N CYS A 72 -21.03 -20.22 -8.10
CA CYS A 72 -20.25 -19.68 -9.22
C CYS A 72 -18.75 -19.68 -8.93
N TYR A 73 -18.37 -19.51 -7.65
CA TYR A 73 -17.00 -19.66 -7.22
C TYR A 73 -16.47 -21.09 -7.40
N SER A 74 -17.23 -22.10 -6.97
CA SER A 74 -16.88 -23.50 -7.17
C SER A 74 -16.79 -23.85 -8.66
N ASP A 75 -17.71 -23.34 -9.47
CA ASP A 75 -17.71 -23.55 -10.93
C ASP A 75 -16.47 -22.91 -11.58
N TRP A 76 -16.07 -21.71 -11.14
CA TRP A 76 -14.84 -21.05 -11.59
C TRP A 76 -13.59 -21.86 -11.26
N LEU A 77 -13.48 -22.41 -10.04
CA LEU A 77 -12.37 -23.26 -9.64
C LEU A 77 -12.29 -24.58 -10.43
N ALA A 78 -13.41 -25.07 -10.95
CA ALA A 78 -13.45 -26.27 -11.77
C ALA A 78 -13.00 -26.03 -13.23
N LEU A 79 -12.82 -24.76 -13.65
CA LEU A 79 -12.34 -24.45 -15.00
C LEU A 79 -10.85 -24.82 -15.14
N PRO A 80 -10.43 -25.36 -16.29
CA PRO A 80 -9.03 -25.63 -16.55
C PRO A 80 -8.22 -24.33 -16.52
N PRO A 81 -6.94 -24.37 -16.08
CA PRO A 81 -6.08 -23.19 -16.10
C PRO A 81 -5.93 -22.68 -17.54
N PRO A 82 -5.90 -21.35 -17.75
CA PRO A 82 -5.76 -20.80 -19.08
C PRO A 82 -4.43 -21.24 -19.71
N PRO A 83 -4.38 -21.53 -21.03
CA PRO A 83 -3.16 -21.95 -21.70
C PRO A 83 -2.07 -20.89 -21.45
N HIS A 84 -0.90 -21.34 -21.00
CA HIS A 84 0.23 -20.48 -20.62
C HIS A 84 0.51 -19.45 -21.71
N ARG A 85 0.14 -18.19 -21.48
CA ARG A 85 0.59 -17.09 -22.35
C ARG A 85 2.09 -16.92 -22.16
N PRO A 86 2.88 -16.80 -23.24
CA PRO A 86 4.32 -16.61 -23.14
C PRO A 86 4.63 -15.38 -22.28
N LEU A 87 5.55 -15.56 -21.34
CA LEU A 87 5.98 -14.57 -20.35
C LEU A 87 6.32 -13.22 -21.04
N SER A 88 5.48 -12.22 -20.79
CA SER A 88 5.56 -10.88 -21.38
C SER A 88 6.79 -10.10 -20.91
N LEU A 89 7.25 -9.18 -21.78
CA LEU A 89 8.01 -7.91 -21.58
C LEU A 89 8.73 -7.62 -20.24
N ARG A 90 8.15 -7.92 -19.08
CA ARG A 90 8.76 -7.79 -17.75
C ARG A 90 10.08 -8.55 -17.62
N THR A 91 10.20 -9.74 -18.21
CA THR A 91 11.45 -10.52 -18.16
C THR A 91 12.56 -9.86 -18.98
N ARG A 92 12.21 -9.17 -20.08
CA ARG A 92 13.14 -8.40 -20.91
C ARG A 92 13.55 -7.08 -20.26
N LEU A 93 12.67 -6.46 -19.48
CA LEU A 93 12.98 -5.22 -18.77
C LEU A 93 13.95 -5.45 -17.60
N ARG A 94 13.82 -6.58 -16.88
CA ARG A 94 14.75 -6.94 -15.79
C ARG A 94 16.18 -7.14 -16.30
N SER A 95 16.37 -7.87 -17.40
CA SER A 95 17.73 -8.09 -17.93
C SER A 95 18.39 -6.80 -18.44
N ALA A 96 17.62 -5.82 -18.93
CA ALA A 96 18.15 -4.54 -19.37
C ALA A 96 18.63 -3.67 -18.18
N ILE A 97 17.93 -3.71 -17.05
CA ILE A 97 18.32 -2.99 -15.82
C ILE A 97 19.60 -3.59 -15.22
N ASP A 98 19.67 -4.91 -15.13
CA ASP A 98 20.87 -5.59 -14.59
C ASP A 98 22.12 -5.27 -15.44
N THR A 99 21.96 -5.17 -16.77
CA THR A 99 23.06 -4.82 -17.69
C THR A 99 23.54 -3.37 -17.50
N ALA A 100 22.64 -2.43 -17.20
CA ALA A 100 22.98 -1.02 -16.98
C ALA A 100 23.75 -0.81 -15.67
N VAL A 101 23.40 -1.55 -14.61
CA VAL A 101 24.07 -1.46 -13.31
C VAL A 101 25.52 -1.95 -13.41
N THR A 102 25.77 -3.05 -14.12
CA THR A 102 27.13 -3.59 -14.31
C THR A 102 28.03 -2.63 -15.11
N ALA A 103 27.49 -1.99 -16.15
CA ALA A 103 28.24 -1.02 -16.94
C ALA A 103 28.66 0.23 -16.13
N CYS A 104 27.82 0.68 -15.20
CA CYS A 104 28.16 1.81 -14.32
C CYS A 104 29.27 1.48 -13.32
N SER A 105 29.30 0.24 -12.78
CA SER A 105 30.40 -0.17 -11.88
C SER A 105 31.74 -0.28 -12.59
N GLU A 106 31.77 -0.76 -13.84
CA GLU A 106 33.00 -0.86 -14.64
C GLU A 106 33.56 0.53 -15.01
N PHE A 107 32.68 1.50 -15.30
CA PHE A 107 33.10 2.88 -15.60
C PHE A 107 33.73 3.57 -14.39
N ALA A 108 33.24 3.28 -13.18
CA ALA A 108 33.79 3.82 -11.93
C ALA A 108 35.19 3.28 -11.63
N GLU A 109 35.48 2.02 -11.98
CA GLU A 109 36.81 1.43 -11.81
C GLU A 109 37.82 1.93 -12.86
N ALA A 110 37.37 2.21 -14.08
CA ALA A 110 38.21 2.75 -15.15
C ALA A 110 38.66 4.20 -14.89
N TYR A 111 37.88 4.98 -14.14
CA TYR A 111 38.16 6.37 -13.80
C TYR A 111 38.96 6.50 -12.48
N ARG A 112 40.13 5.85 -12.39
CA ARG A 112 41.14 6.13 -11.35
C ARG A 112 42.13 7.19 -11.86
N PRO A 113 41.91 8.50 -11.60
CA PRO A 113 42.86 9.52 -12.03
C PRO A 113 44.17 9.37 -11.26
N HIS A 114 45.24 9.06 -11.98
CA HIS A 114 46.57 8.73 -11.45
C HIS A 114 47.40 9.93 -10.95
N SER A 115 46.80 11.10 -10.70
CA SER A 115 47.60 12.31 -10.44
C SER A 115 46.87 13.47 -9.73
N PHE A 116 45.89 13.18 -8.87
CA PHE A 116 45.46 14.18 -7.88
C PHE A 116 46.31 14.05 -6.61
N SER A 117 46.81 15.18 -6.09
CA SER A 117 47.52 15.21 -4.81
C SER A 117 46.60 14.68 -3.71
N GLY A 118 47.15 13.89 -2.77
CA GLY A 118 46.36 13.25 -1.71
C GLY A 118 45.52 14.22 -0.87
N LEU A 119 45.88 15.50 -0.84
CA LEU A 119 45.11 16.56 -0.16
C LEU A 119 43.77 16.84 -0.86
N VAL A 120 43.71 16.83 -2.19
CA VAL A 120 42.45 17.05 -2.93
C VAL A 120 41.50 15.87 -2.72
N GLN A 121 42.04 14.65 -2.70
CA GLN A 121 41.25 13.44 -2.41
C GLN A 121 40.70 13.46 -0.98
N ALA A 122 41.53 13.82 0.01
CA ALA A 122 41.08 13.94 1.40
C ALA A 122 39.99 15.00 1.57
N ALA A 123 40.15 16.19 0.97
CA ALA A 123 39.15 17.25 1.04
C ALA A 123 37.82 16.83 0.37
N ALA A 124 37.88 16.16 -0.78
CA ALA A 124 36.70 15.65 -1.46
C ALA A 124 35.97 14.57 -0.64
N VAL A 125 36.71 13.64 -0.01
CA VAL A 125 36.14 12.64 0.89
C VAL A 125 35.50 13.30 2.12
N CYS A 126 36.18 14.26 2.76
CA CYS A 126 35.63 15.00 3.89
C CYS A 126 34.37 15.79 3.52
N LEU A 127 34.34 16.41 2.33
CA LEU A 127 33.16 17.12 1.83
C LEU A 127 32.00 16.16 1.57
N LEU A 128 32.27 14.99 0.96
CA LEU A 128 31.25 13.96 0.76
C LEU A 128 30.71 13.43 2.09
N VAL A 129 31.59 13.18 3.07
CA VAL A 129 31.20 12.75 4.42
C VAL A 129 30.39 13.85 5.12
N PHE A 130 30.76 15.11 4.97
CA PHE A 130 30.01 16.22 5.55
C PHE A 130 28.64 16.39 4.89
N ILE A 131 28.55 16.33 3.56
CA ILE A 131 27.29 16.40 2.83
C ILE A 131 26.42 15.19 3.16
N SER A 132 26.99 13.98 3.25
CA SER A 132 26.23 12.79 3.64
C SER A 132 25.76 12.88 5.08
N ALA A 133 26.62 13.27 6.02
CA ALA A 133 26.26 13.43 7.44
C ALA A 133 25.24 14.55 7.63
N TYR A 134 25.38 15.65 6.88
CA TYR A 134 24.41 16.75 6.86
C TYR A 134 23.08 16.25 6.30
N HIS A 135 23.04 15.55 5.17
CA HIS A 135 21.80 14.97 4.63
C HIS A 135 21.18 13.92 5.55
N LEU A 136 21.99 13.07 6.20
CA LEU A 136 21.54 12.10 7.19
C LEU A 136 20.95 12.79 8.44
N ARG A 137 21.51 13.93 8.85
CA ARG A 137 21.06 14.67 10.04
C ARG A 137 19.92 15.66 9.74
N HIS A 138 19.83 16.16 8.50
CA HIS A 138 18.81 17.10 8.03
C HIS A 138 17.69 16.46 7.21
N LYS A 139 17.73 15.14 6.95
CA LYS A 139 16.48 14.35 6.84
C LYS A 139 15.84 14.41 8.23
N THR A 140 15.26 15.56 8.56
CA THR A 140 14.28 15.71 9.64
C THR A 140 13.32 14.55 9.48
N ASP A 141 13.06 13.83 10.56
CA ASP A 141 12.25 12.63 10.46
C ASP A 141 10.90 13.03 9.86
N MET A 142 10.49 12.35 8.78
CA MET A 142 9.21 12.63 8.15
C MET A 142 8.07 12.50 9.17
N ALA A 143 8.20 11.55 10.11
CA ALA A 143 7.27 11.37 11.22
C ALA A 143 7.22 12.60 12.14
N GLU A 144 8.37 13.24 12.42
CA GLU A 144 8.44 14.47 13.23
C GLU A 144 7.71 15.63 12.56
N GLN A 145 7.97 15.89 11.27
CA GLN A 145 7.30 16.96 10.53
C GLN A 145 5.78 16.73 10.41
N ILE A 146 5.35 15.47 10.26
CA ILE A 146 3.93 15.11 10.30
C ILE A 146 3.37 15.33 11.71
N GLY A 147 4.12 14.95 12.75
CA GLY A 147 3.78 15.18 14.15
C GLY A 147 3.54 16.66 14.45
N GLU A 148 4.44 17.55 14.00
CA GLU A 148 4.25 19.01 14.10
C GLU A 148 2.96 19.47 13.42
N SER A 149 2.62 18.87 12.28
CA SER A 149 1.39 19.18 11.55
C SER A 149 0.14 18.81 12.36
N TYR A 150 0.18 17.73 13.16
CA TYR A 150 -0.89 17.38 14.10
C TYR A 150 -1.03 18.40 15.24
N GLN A 151 0.07 19.02 15.67
CA GLN A 151 0.06 20.00 16.75
C GLN A 151 -0.40 21.39 16.31
N ALA A 152 -0.64 21.61 15.01
CA ALA A 152 -1.12 22.89 14.52
C ALA A 152 -2.45 23.29 15.21
N PRO A 153 -2.59 24.55 15.70
CA PRO A 153 -3.74 24.95 16.51
C PRO A 153 -5.11 24.74 15.84
N PHE A 154 -5.17 24.86 14.52
CA PHE A 154 -6.41 24.64 13.77
C PHE A 154 -6.76 23.14 13.68
N VAL A 155 -5.77 22.25 13.69
CA VAL A 155 -5.96 20.79 13.66
C VAL A 155 -6.60 20.32 14.95
N ARG A 156 -6.06 20.76 16.10
CA ARG A 156 -6.62 20.47 17.43
C ARG A 156 -8.03 21.04 17.65
N LYS A 157 -8.41 22.08 16.89
CA LYS A 157 -9.74 22.71 16.94
C LYS A 157 -10.65 22.26 15.80
N MET A 158 -10.28 21.22 15.04
CA MET A 158 -11.10 20.78 13.93
C MET A 158 -12.45 20.25 14.40
N THR A 159 -13.50 20.66 13.70
CA THR A 159 -14.85 20.14 13.91
C THR A 159 -15.27 19.29 12.71
N PHE A 160 -15.94 18.18 13.03
CA PHE A 160 -16.42 17.23 12.04
C PHE A 160 -17.94 17.24 12.03
N ASN A 161 -18.53 17.17 10.84
CA ASN A 161 -19.93 16.82 10.75
C ASN A 161 -20.09 15.38 11.28
N PRO A 162 -21.06 15.08 12.17
CA PRO A 162 -21.30 13.72 12.66
C PRO A 162 -21.40 12.67 11.53
N ALA A 163 -21.99 13.04 10.39
CA ALA A 163 -22.11 12.16 9.22
C ALA A 163 -20.75 11.83 8.56
N ASP A 164 -19.75 12.70 8.72
CA ASP A 164 -18.41 12.52 8.17
C ASP A 164 -17.43 11.95 9.22
N ALA A 165 -17.67 12.15 10.52
CA ALA A 165 -16.89 11.58 11.60
C ALA A 165 -16.78 10.05 11.46
N ASN A 166 -17.91 9.37 11.20
CA ASN A 166 -17.91 7.92 10.95
C ASN A 166 -17.04 7.54 9.73
N LYS A 167 -16.96 8.39 8.70
CA LYS A 167 -16.13 8.11 7.51
C LYS A 167 -14.64 8.35 7.73
N ILE A 168 -14.29 9.18 8.70
CA ILE A 168 -12.91 9.55 9.04
C ILE A 168 -12.33 8.53 10.02
N PHE A 169 -13.05 8.24 11.11
CA PHE A 169 -12.52 7.49 12.25
C PHE A 169 -12.70 5.97 12.12
N ILE A 170 -13.50 5.48 11.17
CA ILE A 170 -13.57 4.05 10.84
C ILE A 170 -12.38 3.70 9.93
N LEU A 171 -11.40 3.03 10.50
CA LEU A 171 -10.23 2.55 9.75
C LEU A 171 -10.61 1.34 8.90
N PRO A 172 -9.87 1.03 7.82
CA PRO A 172 -10.28 0.01 6.86
C PRO A 172 -10.52 -1.37 7.46
N TRP A 173 -9.78 -1.77 8.49
CA TRP A 173 -9.96 -3.05 9.20
C TRP A 173 -11.15 -3.09 10.16
N ASN A 174 -11.76 -1.94 10.49
CA ASN A 174 -12.99 -1.88 11.28
C ASN A 174 -14.23 -2.11 10.42
N LYS A 175 -14.12 -2.07 9.09
CA LYS A 175 -15.23 -2.38 8.18
C LYS A 175 -15.50 -3.89 8.23
N PRO A 176 -16.76 -4.34 8.22
CA PRO A 176 -17.07 -5.76 8.12
C PRO A 176 -16.38 -6.34 6.89
N VAL A 177 -15.66 -7.45 7.07
CA VAL A 177 -14.90 -8.11 5.99
C VAL A 177 -15.90 -8.61 4.96
N GLN A 178 -16.05 -7.88 3.86
CA GLN A 178 -16.90 -8.32 2.74
C GLN A 178 -16.20 -9.33 1.82
N SER A 179 -14.97 -9.75 2.11
CA SER A 179 -14.18 -10.54 1.16
C SER A 179 -14.24 -12.04 1.40
N TYR A 180 -14.64 -12.78 0.37
CA TYR A 180 -14.59 -14.23 0.27
C TYR A 180 -13.19 -14.71 -0.14
N GLY A 181 -12.18 -14.45 0.70
CA GLY A 181 -10.86 -15.08 0.52
C GLY A 181 -10.05 -14.63 -0.71
N PHE A 182 -10.57 -13.82 -1.64
CA PHE A 182 -9.79 -13.27 -2.78
C PHE A 182 -8.96 -12.03 -2.44
N GLY A 183 -8.94 -11.62 -1.17
CA GLY A 183 -7.96 -10.66 -0.71
C GLY A 183 -6.57 -11.26 -0.88
N SER A 184 -5.69 -10.57 -1.60
CA SER A 184 -4.27 -10.93 -1.68
C SER A 184 -3.74 -11.28 -0.29
N SER A 185 -3.30 -12.53 -0.09
CA SER A 185 -2.77 -13.10 1.16
C SER A 185 -1.66 -12.27 1.82
N ASN A 186 -1.03 -11.39 1.03
CA ASN A 186 0.15 -10.61 1.40
C ASN A 186 -0.17 -9.39 2.26
N ARG A 187 -1.44 -9.15 2.64
CA ARG A 187 -1.83 -7.99 3.46
C ARG A 187 -1.34 -8.05 4.91
N HIS A 188 -0.66 -9.14 5.28
CA HIS A 188 0.05 -9.29 6.55
C HIS A 188 1.55 -8.98 6.42
N ASP A 189 2.03 -8.61 5.23
CA ASP A 189 3.44 -8.25 5.05
C ASP A 189 3.76 -6.98 5.87
N PRO A 190 5.00 -6.85 6.38
CA PRO A 190 5.39 -5.73 7.23
C PRO A 190 5.07 -4.32 6.70
N PRO A 191 5.16 -4.01 5.38
CA PRO A 191 4.80 -2.68 4.87
C PRO A 191 3.35 -2.27 5.17
N TYR A 192 2.40 -3.21 5.04
CA TYR A 192 0.98 -2.92 5.30
C TYR A 192 0.72 -2.72 6.79
N ARG A 193 1.42 -3.48 7.65
CA ARG A 193 1.37 -3.29 9.10
C ARG A 193 1.94 -1.94 9.50
N ALA A 194 3.12 -1.56 8.97
CA ALA A 194 3.71 -0.24 9.20
C ALA A 194 2.74 0.88 8.78
N PHE A 195 2.12 0.78 7.60
CA PHE A 195 1.11 1.74 7.15
C PHE A 195 -0.12 1.78 8.07
N GLY A 196 -0.62 0.63 8.51
CA GLY A 196 -1.67 0.51 9.53
C GLY A 196 -1.29 1.19 10.84
N ALA A 197 -0.04 1.05 11.28
CA ALA A 197 0.50 1.71 12.48
C ALA A 197 0.45 3.22 12.34
N GLY A 198 0.84 3.72 11.18
CA GLY A 198 0.79 5.15 10.89
C GLY A 198 -0.63 5.70 10.96
N LEU A 199 -1.60 5.01 10.33
CA LEU A 199 -3.01 5.40 10.42
C LEU A 199 -3.52 5.39 11.87
N TRP A 200 -3.11 4.40 12.63
CA TRP A 200 -3.47 4.25 14.03
C TRP A 200 -2.94 5.40 14.88
N THR A 201 -1.63 5.66 14.82
CA THR A 201 -0.98 6.76 15.54
C THR A 201 -1.62 8.09 15.17
N GLY A 202 -1.86 8.31 13.88
CA GLY A 202 -2.55 9.50 13.41
C GLY A 202 -3.97 9.67 13.95
N LYS A 203 -4.68 8.56 14.22
CA LYS A 203 -5.99 8.58 14.87
C LYS A 203 -5.90 8.95 16.34
N GLN A 204 -4.93 8.41 17.08
CA GLN A 204 -4.73 8.73 18.49
C GLN A 204 -4.40 10.21 18.70
N GLU A 205 -3.59 10.80 17.82
CA GLU A 205 -3.28 12.24 17.86
C GLU A 205 -4.52 13.14 17.71
N LEU A 206 -5.59 12.65 17.05
CA LEU A 206 -6.86 13.39 16.92
C LEU A 206 -7.95 12.96 17.89
N SER A 207 -7.80 11.83 18.58
CA SER A 207 -8.83 11.23 19.44
C SER A 207 -8.20 10.47 20.59
N ALA A 208 -8.45 10.94 21.82
CA ALA A 208 -7.86 10.39 23.04
C ALA A 208 -8.39 9.00 23.45
N ASP A 209 -9.54 8.57 22.91
CA ASP A 209 -10.35 7.48 23.48
C ASP A 209 -10.27 6.15 22.72
N PHE A 210 -9.13 5.79 22.13
CA PHE A 210 -9.06 4.59 21.29
C PHE A 210 -7.99 3.58 21.71
N LEU A 211 -8.44 2.37 22.04
CA LEU A 211 -7.62 1.21 22.39
C LEU A 211 -7.01 0.58 21.13
N TYR A 212 -5.69 0.40 21.12
CA TYR A 212 -4.93 -0.20 20.03
C TYR A 212 -5.59 -1.49 19.53
N PRO A 213 -6.07 -1.58 18.26
CA PRO A 213 -6.53 -2.81 17.67
C PRO A 213 -5.29 -3.65 17.67
N GLY A 214 -5.23 -4.60 18.58
CA GLY A 214 -4.16 -5.54 18.58
C GLY A 214 -4.18 -6.20 17.22
N TRP A 215 -3.21 -5.87 16.38
CA TRP A 215 -2.66 -6.83 15.43
C TRP A 215 -1.58 -7.65 16.16
N GLN A 216 -1.78 -7.80 17.49
CA GLN A 216 -2.09 -9.08 18.16
C GLN A 216 -0.94 -10.10 18.12
N ASN A 217 0.24 -9.61 18.51
CA ASN A 217 1.45 -10.29 19.02
C ASN A 217 2.74 -9.66 18.47
N ASP A 218 2.65 -8.65 17.60
CA ASP A 218 3.85 -7.94 17.15
C ASP A 218 4.56 -7.25 18.33
N THR A 219 5.87 -7.48 18.42
CA THR A 219 6.77 -6.94 19.44
C THR A 219 7.13 -5.48 19.23
N ILE A 220 6.82 -4.93 18.04
CA ILE A 220 7.27 -3.60 17.61
C ILE A 220 6.24 -2.55 18.03
N LYS A 221 6.67 -1.57 18.82
CA LYS A 221 5.83 -0.44 19.22
C LYS A 221 5.65 0.57 18.07
N ALA A 222 4.60 1.40 18.14
CA ALA A 222 4.30 2.36 17.08
C ALA A 222 5.50 3.28 16.77
N GLU A 223 6.21 3.70 17.81
CA GLU A 223 7.36 4.63 17.75
C GLU A 223 8.60 3.98 17.14
N GLU A 224 8.67 2.65 17.12
CA GLU A 224 9.82 1.91 16.60
C GLU A 224 9.76 1.77 15.07
N TRP A 225 8.58 1.92 14.45
CA TRP A 225 8.42 1.80 13.00
C TRP A 225 9.21 2.83 12.20
N SER A 226 9.44 4.04 12.74
CA SER A 226 10.27 5.07 12.09
C SER A 226 11.74 4.66 11.95
N GLY A 227 12.21 3.73 12.80
CA GLY A 227 13.56 3.16 12.71
C GLY A 227 13.67 1.92 11.82
N THR A 228 12.55 1.43 11.26
CA THR A 228 12.53 0.23 10.41
C THR A 228 12.70 0.58 8.93
N PRO A 229 13.04 -0.40 8.05
CA PRO A 229 12.99 -0.20 6.60
C PRO A 229 11.61 0.25 6.07
N TYR A 230 10.55 0.05 6.85
CA TYR A 230 9.18 0.38 6.49
C TYR A 230 8.72 1.76 6.99
N ALA A 231 9.65 2.60 7.48
CA ALA A 231 9.38 3.94 8.00
C ALA A 231 8.55 4.81 7.01
N THR A 232 8.83 4.71 5.70
CA THR A 232 8.07 5.44 4.68
C THR A 232 6.59 5.05 4.66
N TYR A 233 6.27 3.76 4.81
CA TYR A 233 4.89 3.29 4.88
C TYR A 233 4.20 3.79 6.16
N PHE A 234 4.92 3.77 7.29
CA PHE A 234 4.45 4.32 8.55
C PHE A 234 4.09 5.81 8.45
N SER A 235 5.04 6.65 8.03
CA SER A 235 4.81 8.10 7.88
C SER A 235 3.72 8.40 6.84
N MET A 236 3.68 7.66 5.73
CA MET A 236 2.59 7.80 4.74
C MET A 236 1.22 7.48 5.35
N GLY A 237 1.13 6.49 6.23
CA GLY A 237 -0.08 6.19 7.00
C GLY A 237 -0.51 7.39 7.84
N GLN A 238 0.38 7.93 8.68
CA GLN A 238 0.10 9.11 9.51
C GLN A 238 -0.39 10.28 8.66
N TRP A 239 0.36 10.61 7.60
CA TRP A 239 0.01 11.70 6.70
C TRP A 239 -1.35 11.49 6.01
N CYS A 240 -1.64 10.27 5.54
CA CYS A 240 -2.94 9.97 4.91
C CYS A 240 -4.11 10.22 5.87
N PHE A 241 -3.97 9.82 7.14
CA PHE A 241 -5.00 10.03 8.14
C PHE A 241 -5.20 11.53 8.44
N LEU A 242 -4.10 12.26 8.67
CA LEU A 242 -4.13 13.71 8.89
C LEU A 242 -4.83 14.42 7.74
N MET A 243 -4.34 14.22 6.53
CA MET A 243 -4.82 14.94 5.36
C MET A 243 -6.25 14.62 5.02
N ARG A 244 -6.69 13.36 5.20
CA ARG A 244 -8.09 12.99 5.00
C ARG A 244 -8.98 13.66 6.03
N SER A 245 -8.56 13.70 7.30
CA SER A 245 -9.29 14.37 8.37
C SER A 245 -9.40 15.88 8.10
N VAL A 246 -8.29 16.52 7.77
CA VAL A 246 -8.25 17.93 7.37
C VAL A 246 -9.13 18.17 6.15
N CYS A 247 -9.12 17.32 5.13
CA CYS A 247 -9.95 17.54 3.94
C CYS A 247 -11.46 17.41 4.22
N LEU A 248 -11.85 16.56 5.17
CA LEU A 248 -13.25 16.28 5.52
C LEU A 248 -13.81 17.15 6.67
N SER A 249 -12.97 17.90 7.37
CA SER A 249 -13.43 18.82 8.42
C SER A 249 -14.20 20.03 7.86
N ALA A 250 -14.98 20.71 8.69
CA ALA A 250 -15.61 21.97 8.31
C ALA A 250 -14.68 23.19 8.46
N SER A 251 -13.53 22.99 9.10
CA SER A 251 -12.63 24.05 9.51
C SER A 251 -11.95 24.76 8.32
N GLU A 252 -11.70 26.05 8.51
CA GLU A 252 -10.82 26.83 7.66
C GLU A 252 -9.37 26.44 7.94
N VAL A 253 -8.60 26.20 6.87
CA VAL A 253 -7.24 25.69 6.96
C VAL A 253 -6.31 26.72 6.33
N PRO A 254 -5.30 27.23 7.07
CA PRO A 254 -4.40 28.26 6.57
C PRO A 254 -3.64 27.81 5.31
N PRO A 255 -3.37 28.71 4.35
CA PRO A 255 -2.59 28.38 3.14
C PRO A 255 -1.21 27.77 3.44
N ALA A 256 -0.52 28.28 4.47
CA ALA A 256 0.79 27.79 4.89
C ALA A 256 0.80 26.30 5.25
N PHE A 257 -0.31 25.78 5.81
CA PHE A 257 -0.44 24.35 6.07
C PHE A 257 -0.42 23.57 4.76
N TRP A 258 -1.20 23.98 3.75
CA TRP A 258 -1.25 23.27 2.47
C TRP A 258 0.09 23.28 1.73
N GLU A 259 0.85 24.37 1.83
CA GLU A 259 2.22 24.47 1.31
C GLU A 259 3.13 23.46 2.02
N GLN A 260 3.10 23.41 3.36
CA GLN A 260 3.84 22.41 4.14
C GLN A 260 3.46 20.98 3.74
N GLN A 261 2.16 20.69 3.58
CA GLN A 261 1.69 19.36 3.19
C GLN A 261 2.07 18.98 1.75
N ASN A 262 2.21 19.96 0.85
CA ASN A 262 2.73 19.70 -0.49
C ASN A 262 4.21 19.32 -0.45
N SER A 263 5.02 20.01 0.36
CA SER A 263 6.43 19.64 0.56
C SER A 263 6.58 18.25 1.20
N LEU A 264 5.74 17.92 2.19
CA LEU A 264 5.70 16.58 2.79
C LEU A 264 5.31 15.51 1.77
N LEU A 265 4.35 15.79 0.89
CA LEU A 265 3.94 14.87 -0.15
C LEU A 265 5.07 14.57 -1.13
N GLU A 266 5.83 15.58 -1.55
CA GLU A 266 7.01 15.40 -2.42
C GLU A 266 8.03 14.48 -1.74
N LYS A 267 8.33 14.73 -0.47
CA LYS A 267 9.24 13.87 0.30
C LYS A 267 8.73 12.43 0.45
N ILE A 268 7.42 12.23 0.71
CA ILE A 268 6.80 10.90 0.74
C ILE A 268 6.96 10.20 -0.61
N GLN A 269 6.76 10.91 -1.73
CA GLN A 269 6.91 10.34 -3.06
C GLN A 269 8.35 9.94 -3.36
N ASP A 270 9.32 10.78 -2.98
CA ASP A 270 10.74 10.52 -3.19
C ASP A 270 11.23 9.35 -2.33
N ASP A 271 10.94 9.35 -1.02
CA ASP A 271 11.31 8.26 -0.11
C ASP A 271 10.62 6.94 -0.53
N PHE A 272 9.36 6.99 -0.98
CA PHE A 272 8.69 5.82 -1.54
C PHE A 272 9.32 5.42 -2.89
N GLY A 273 9.80 6.38 -3.67
CA GLY A 273 10.59 6.23 -4.90
C GLY A 273 11.92 5.48 -4.69
N GLU A 274 12.50 5.57 -3.51
CA GLU A 274 13.77 4.93 -3.15
C GLU A 274 13.57 3.59 -2.42
N SER A 275 12.40 3.33 -1.84
CA SER A 275 12.12 2.09 -1.10
C SER A 275 12.27 0.83 -1.96
N SER A 276 13.04 -0.15 -1.49
CA SER A 276 13.21 -1.44 -2.15
C SER A 276 11.99 -2.37 -1.96
N ASP A 277 11.15 -2.12 -0.96
CA ASP A 277 9.98 -2.93 -0.58
C ASP A 277 8.72 -2.60 -1.39
N LYS A 278 8.90 -2.09 -2.61
CA LYS A 278 7.78 -1.75 -3.50
C LYS A 278 7.20 -2.98 -4.16
N ILE A 279 5.97 -3.32 -3.79
CA ILE A 279 5.30 -4.52 -4.29
C ILE A 279 4.47 -4.20 -5.54
N GLY A 280 5.01 -4.53 -6.72
CA GLY A 280 4.25 -4.74 -7.96
C GLY A 280 3.18 -3.68 -8.29
N GLU A 281 1.91 -4.10 -8.25
CA GLU A 281 0.76 -3.25 -8.57
C GLU A 281 0.53 -2.10 -7.57
N ASP A 282 0.91 -2.31 -6.30
CA ASP A 282 0.70 -1.31 -5.26
C ASP A 282 1.59 -0.09 -5.47
N ALA A 283 2.84 -0.29 -5.90
CA ALA A 283 3.71 0.81 -6.24
C ALA A 283 3.09 1.72 -7.30
N LYS A 284 2.49 1.14 -8.34
CA LYS A 284 1.79 1.91 -9.38
C LYS A 284 0.59 2.66 -8.81
N ILE A 285 -0.25 1.99 -8.01
CA ILE A 285 -1.41 2.63 -7.39
C ILE A 285 -0.96 3.79 -6.50
N VAL A 286 0.05 3.59 -5.65
CA VAL A 286 0.59 4.62 -4.76
C VAL A 286 1.09 5.82 -5.56
N THR A 287 1.95 5.60 -6.56
CA THR A 287 2.47 6.67 -7.42
C THR A 287 1.34 7.43 -8.13
N ASP A 288 0.37 6.72 -8.73
CA ASP A 288 -0.75 7.33 -9.46
C ASP A 288 -1.61 8.20 -8.51
N ARG A 289 -1.94 7.69 -7.31
CA ARG A 289 -2.79 8.40 -6.35
C ARG A 289 -2.08 9.60 -5.72
N LEU A 290 -0.82 9.44 -5.30
CA LEU A 290 -0.03 10.55 -4.76
C LEU A 290 0.19 11.62 -5.84
N GLY A 291 0.42 11.23 -7.10
CA GLY A 291 0.50 12.14 -8.24
C GLY A 291 -0.79 12.95 -8.46
N ASN A 292 -1.95 12.30 -8.36
CA ASN A 292 -3.25 12.98 -8.43
C ASN A 292 -3.43 14.00 -7.29
N ILE A 293 -3.01 13.66 -6.07
CA ILE A 293 -3.08 14.57 -4.92
C ILE A 293 -2.16 15.77 -5.13
N ARG A 294 -0.91 15.53 -5.57
CA ARG A 294 0.07 16.58 -5.87
C ARG A 294 -0.44 17.53 -6.94
N TYR A 295 -1.04 17.00 -8.02
CA TYR A 295 -1.66 17.82 -9.05
C TYR A 295 -2.76 18.75 -8.47
N VAL A 296 -3.60 18.22 -7.58
CA VAL A 296 -4.66 19.02 -6.95
C VAL A 296 -4.08 20.08 -6.02
N LEU A 297 -3.10 19.74 -5.18
CA LEU A 297 -2.44 20.69 -4.27
C LEU A 297 -1.66 21.77 -5.04
N GLY A 298 -0.92 21.41 -6.08
CA GLY A 298 -0.18 22.36 -6.93
C GLY A 298 -1.08 23.31 -7.71
N SER A 299 -2.32 22.91 -8.03
CA SER A 299 -3.26 23.75 -8.77
C SER A 299 -3.79 24.97 -8.00
N VAL A 300 -3.53 25.07 -6.69
CA VAL A 300 -4.19 26.06 -5.82
C VAL A 300 -3.39 27.35 -5.60
N ALA A 301 -2.22 27.53 -6.25
CA ALA A 301 -1.48 28.80 -6.34
C ALA A 301 -1.53 29.70 -5.07
N ARG A 302 -0.99 29.20 -3.94
CA ARG A 302 -0.96 29.87 -2.62
C ARG A 302 -2.31 30.12 -1.94
N LYS A 303 -3.41 29.63 -2.49
CA LYS A 303 -4.74 29.63 -1.87
C LYS A 303 -5.04 28.27 -1.24
N SER A 304 -5.96 28.26 -0.28
CA SER A 304 -6.45 27.01 0.31
C SER A 304 -7.37 26.25 -0.67
N PRO A 305 -7.27 24.91 -0.79
CA PRO A 305 -8.12 24.12 -1.67
C PRO A 305 -9.61 24.27 -1.32
N GLY A 306 -10.44 24.52 -2.33
CA GLY A 306 -11.89 24.59 -2.16
C GLY A 306 -12.52 23.24 -1.81
N LYS A 307 -13.79 23.25 -1.39
CA LYS A 307 -14.54 22.04 -0.97
C LYS A 307 -14.46 20.88 -1.98
N ARG A 308 -14.58 21.18 -3.27
CA ARG A 308 -14.50 20.16 -4.34
C ARG A 308 -13.10 19.54 -4.45
N GLN A 309 -12.05 20.35 -4.31
CA GLN A 309 -10.66 19.88 -4.34
C GLN A 309 -10.34 19.05 -3.10
N ARG A 310 -10.72 19.52 -1.90
CA ARG A 310 -10.61 18.75 -0.64
C ARG A 310 -11.32 17.40 -0.73
N GLY A 311 -12.54 17.37 -1.30
CA GLY A 311 -13.28 16.13 -1.53
C GLY A 311 -12.58 15.17 -2.50
N LYS A 312 -11.87 15.69 -3.52
CA LYS A 312 -11.05 14.88 -4.42
C LYS A 312 -9.84 14.30 -3.70
N ILE A 313 -9.10 15.12 -2.95
CA ILE A 313 -7.95 14.67 -2.14
C ILE A 313 -8.37 13.57 -1.16
N ALA A 314 -9.43 13.80 -0.38
CA ALA A 314 -9.96 12.82 0.58
C ALA A 314 -10.33 11.48 -0.09
N ARG A 315 -10.86 11.52 -1.32
CA ARG A 315 -11.19 10.31 -2.09
C ARG A 315 -9.93 9.53 -2.49
N GLU A 316 -8.93 10.20 -3.04
CA GLU A 316 -7.67 9.55 -3.43
C GLU A 316 -6.95 8.96 -2.21
N LEU A 317 -6.91 9.69 -1.09
CA LEU A 317 -6.39 9.21 0.20
C LEU A 317 -7.17 8.00 0.70
N GLY A 318 -8.51 7.99 0.54
CA GLY A 318 -9.30 6.84 0.94
C GLY A 318 -9.02 5.58 0.15
N ILE A 319 -8.72 5.70 -1.14
CA ILE A 319 -8.27 4.56 -1.96
C ILE A 319 -6.93 4.04 -1.45
N LEU A 320 -6.00 4.93 -1.09
CA LEU A 320 -4.70 4.54 -0.53
C LEU A 320 -4.87 3.82 0.81
N MET A 321 -5.68 4.38 1.71
CA MET A 321 -5.98 3.76 3.00
C MET A 321 -6.57 2.36 2.81
N ASP A 322 -7.60 2.21 1.99
CA ASP A 322 -8.24 0.91 1.74
C ASP A 322 -7.29 -0.09 1.05
N ARG A 323 -6.32 0.39 0.26
CA ARG A 323 -5.36 -0.47 -0.45
C ARG A 323 -4.20 -0.93 0.44
N LEU A 324 -3.62 -0.03 1.23
CA LEU A 324 -2.40 -0.26 1.99
C LEU A 324 -2.65 -0.66 3.45
N SER A 325 -3.89 -0.54 3.95
CA SER A 325 -4.20 -1.04 5.29
C SER A 325 -4.15 -2.56 5.39
N PRO A 326 -3.74 -3.09 6.55
CA PRO A 326 -3.86 -4.50 6.86
C PRO A 326 -5.34 -4.88 6.86
N ARG A 327 -5.64 -6.13 6.51
CA ARG A 327 -6.99 -6.68 6.68
C ARG A 327 -7.06 -7.35 8.05
N SER A 328 -8.21 -7.20 8.71
CA SER A 328 -8.52 -7.98 9.91
C SER A 328 -8.44 -9.46 9.56
N LEU A 329 -7.70 -10.22 10.35
CA LEU A 329 -7.82 -11.67 10.31
C LEU A 329 -9.24 -12.03 10.71
N PRO A 330 -9.85 -13.07 10.10
CA PRO A 330 -11.04 -13.68 10.68
C PRO A 330 -10.70 -14.01 12.13
N GLN A 331 -11.46 -13.48 13.08
CA GLN A 331 -11.32 -13.92 14.47
C GLN A 331 -11.61 -15.43 14.46
N SER A 332 -10.58 -16.25 14.64
CA SER A 332 -10.75 -17.69 14.82
C SER A 332 -11.51 -17.86 16.13
N PHE A 333 -12.80 -18.15 16.01
CA PHE A 333 -13.67 -18.50 17.14
C PHE A 333 -13.34 -19.88 17.68
#